data_AF-A0A928MGB3-F1
#
_entry.id   AF-A0A928MGB3-F1
#
_cell.length_a   1.000
_cell.length_b   1.000
_cell.length_c   1.000
_cell.angle_alpha   90.00
_cell.angle_beta   90.00
_cell.angle_gamma   90.00
#
_symmetry.space_group_name_H-M   'P 1'
#
loop_
_entity.id
_entity.type
_entity.pdbx_description
1 polymer ?
#
loop_
_entity_poly.entity_id
_entity_poly.type
_entity_poly.pdbx_seq_one_letter_code
_entity_poly.pdbx_strand_id
1 'polypeptide(L)'
;MKRTIAIILALALLLLASACGIWESNPDYAGTYTLVYESGDDYSFFGDDDVRLELYENGKGLDISDRETWDLQWSVRGNTVTIHEGILLGTYTGKMYDGFMVFADWEDSYRVYALDGVNVPDSFTDGNSPDSADKPAAEPKPTAGIPPAENADLSWWTRDWYGWWQLANMTGDYTQWSDSADCGASFEVGEDGICTLYIWDKDWYDRYDGVAAIEVGFSEDGSSAYSTGGWFVFRELGYADIVITRDAESGGSTLVFSGHYVDTAGSFDFRFMLRPWGERWDDVEAANLPSYYHNWYLPLLEAGAKFCPDEIGLLIPVTGETENTTPQPTTPQPTGLAWWTRDWYGWWQLSEGTGDYASGYWNDFADCGASFELAEDGSCILSIWDEDWGMDIDGVGIINLNFTENYDSAYSVSGRFMFKELGYSEIQITRGNAVDDATLIFGGHYEDESGSFDYYFVLRPWGMRWDNVAYTLPKSYYNWYLPLLEAGAAHCPDTIGN
;
A
#
# COMPACT_ATOMS: atom_id res chain seq x y z
N MET A 1 -26.17 13.72 22.36
CA MET A 1 -24.98 13.01 22.86
C MET A 1 -24.51 11.90 21.91
N LYS A 2 -25.34 10.91 21.53
CA LYS A 2 -24.91 9.79 20.65
C LYS A 2 -24.56 10.11 19.19
N ARG A 3 -24.89 11.30 18.67
CA ARG A 3 -24.53 11.71 17.30
C ARG A 3 -23.24 12.53 17.19
N THR A 4 -22.70 12.99 18.32
CA THR A 4 -21.55 13.91 18.37
C THR A 4 -20.23 13.17 18.65
N ILE A 5 -20.29 11.96 19.20
CA ILE A 5 -19.14 11.09 19.48
C ILE A 5 -18.72 10.26 18.23
N ALA A 6 -19.65 10.01 17.31
CA ALA A 6 -19.39 9.27 16.06
C ALA A 6 -18.61 10.07 15.00
N ILE A 7 -18.54 11.40 15.13
CA ILE A 7 -17.83 12.27 14.17
C ILE A 7 -16.37 12.48 14.62
N ILE A 8 -16.12 12.49 15.94
CA ILE A 8 -14.77 12.68 16.50
C ILE A 8 -13.90 11.41 16.35
N LEU A 9 -14.52 10.21 16.33
CA LEU A 9 -13.82 8.95 16.03
C LEU A 9 -13.51 8.75 14.53
N ALA A 10 -14.25 9.39 13.62
CA ALA A 10 -14.01 9.31 12.19
C ALA A 10 -12.86 10.23 11.74
N LEU A 11 -12.65 11.35 12.46
CA LEU A 11 -11.55 12.30 12.18
C LEU A 11 -10.19 11.83 12.72
N ALA A 12 -10.16 11.05 13.81
CA ALA A 12 -8.90 10.50 14.34
C ALA A 12 -8.39 9.26 13.55
N LEU A 13 -9.27 8.58 12.79
CA LEU A 13 -8.96 7.43 11.94
C LEU A 13 -8.45 7.82 10.53
N LEU A 14 -8.54 9.11 10.17
CA LEU A 14 -8.06 9.65 8.89
C LEU A 14 -6.67 10.31 9.00
N LEU A 15 -6.13 10.47 10.21
CA LEU A 15 -4.86 11.18 10.47
C LEU A 15 -3.63 10.27 10.67
N LEU A 16 -3.79 8.93 10.64
CA LEU A 16 -2.70 7.98 10.94
C LEU A 16 -2.21 7.18 9.72
N ALA A 17 -2.75 7.42 8.51
CA ALA A 17 -2.48 6.60 7.32
C ALA A 17 -1.44 7.21 6.33
N SER A 18 -0.59 8.14 6.76
CA SER A 18 0.28 8.90 5.84
C SER A 18 1.73 9.09 6.29
N ALA A 19 2.30 8.16 7.06
CA ALA A 19 3.70 8.31 7.50
C ALA A 19 4.48 6.98 7.52
N CYS A 20 4.85 6.46 6.34
CA CYS A 20 6.18 5.90 6.08
C CYS A 20 6.38 5.62 4.58
N GLY A 21 6.34 6.69 3.76
CA GLY A 21 6.98 6.70 2.44
C GLY A 21 8.34 7.38 2.57
N ILE A 22 9.37 6.91 1.86
CA ILE A 22 10.63 7.66 1.75
C ILE A 22 10.34 8.90 0.88
N TRP A 23 10.14 10.04 1.53
CA TRP A 23 9.84 11.32 0.91
C TRP A 23 11.07 11.87 0.18
N GLU A 24 11.10 11.82 -1.15
CA GLU A 24 12.15 12.48 -1.94
C GLU A 24 12.02 14.01 -1.79
N SER A 25 13.00 14.63 -1.16
CA SER A 25 13.13 16.09 -1.09
C SER A 25 13.94 16.64 -2.24
N ASN A 26 13.48 17.75 -2.80
CA ASN A 26 14.26 18.51 -3.76
C ASN A 26 15.17 19.50 -2.99
N PRO A 27 16.50 19.32 -2.98
CA PRO A 27 17.43 20.13 -2.18
C PRO A 27 17.41 21.62 -2.54
N ASP A 28 16.94 21.99 -3.73
CA ASP A 28 16.80 23.40 -4.15
C ASP A 28 15.77 24.18 -3.31
N TYR A 29 14.90 23.49 -2.58
CA TYR A 29 13.91 24.08 -1.67
C TYR A 29 14.26 23.89 -0.18
N ALA A 30 15.45 23.38 0.13
CA ALA A 30 15.94 23.32 1.49
C ALA A 30 16.27 24.73 2.00
N GLY A 31 15.93 24.99 3.26
CA GLY A 31 16.14 26.31 3.85
C GLY A 31 15.26 26.55 5.07
N THR A 32 15.45 27.72 5.67
CA THR A 32 14.69 28.17 6.84
C THR A 32 13.59 29.11 6.40
N TYR A 33 12.33 28.67 6.56
CA TYR A 33 11.14 29.40 6.18
C TYR A 33 10.45 29.94 7.43
N THR A 34 10.41 31.26 7.58
CA THR A 34 9.78 31.93 8.72
C THR A 34 8.33 32.24 8.41
N LEU A 35 7.43 32.06 9.37
CA LEU A 35 6.03 32.47 9.23
C LEU A 35 5.96 34.01 9.06
N VAL A 36 5.41 34.46 7.93
CA VAL A 36 5.29 35.89 7.61
C VAL A 36 3.84 36.39 7.59
N TYR A 37 2.87 35.49 7.49
CA TYR A 37 1.45 35.83 7.51
C TYR A 37 0.59 34.65 7.96
N GLU A 38 -0.46 34.95 8.70
CA GLU A 38 -1.51 34.01 9.11
C GLU A 38 -2.85 34.76 9.08
N SER A 39 -3.86 34.23 8.38
CA SER A 39 -5.21 34.81 8.35
C SER A 39 -6.10 34.17 9.40
N GLY A 40 -6.70 34.97 10.30
CA GLY A 40 -7.64 34.49 11.32
C GLY A 40 -7.76 35.47 12.49
N ASP A 41 -8.91 35.45 13.18
CA ASP A 41 -9.27 36.44 14.22
C ASP A 41 -8.97 35.98 15.67
N ASP A 42 -8.33 34.82 15.90
CA ASP A 42 -8.08 34.34 17.26
C ASP A 42 -6.72 33.63 17.40
N TYR A 43 -6.08 33.89 18.54
CA TYR A 43 -4.74 33.46 18.97
C TYR A 43 -3.54 34.31 18.51
N SER A 44 -3.54 35.56 19.00
CA SER A 44 -2.30 36.21 19.44
C SER A 44 -1.63 35.49 20.64
N PHE A 45 -1.47 34.17 20.57
CA PHE A 45 -0.80 33.34 21.59
C PHE A 45 0.65 33.02 21.23
N PHE A 46 1.04 33.17 19.96
CA PHE A 46 2.42 33.09 19.52
C PHE A 46 3.04 34.48 19.65
N GLY A 47 3.47 34.80 20.86
CA GLY A 47 4.18 36.04 21.13
C GLY A 47 5.63 35.92 20.68
N ASP A 48 6.01 36.76 19.72
CA ASP A 48 7.38 37.11 19.30
C ASP A 48 8.34 35.96 18.91
N ASP A 49 8.54 35.87 17.59
CA ASP A 49 9.83 35.73 16.89
C ASP A 49 10.40 34.36 16.51
N ASP A 50 9.75 33.22 16.74
CA ASP A 50 10.39 31.93 16.39
C ASP A 50 9.50 30.84 15.80
N VAL A 51 8.45 31.20 15.03
CA VAL A 51 7.71 30.21 14.20
C VAL A 51 8.39 30.04 12.85
N ARG A 52 9.04 28.90 12.63
CA ARG A 52 9.73 28.59 11.37
C ARG A 52 9.82 27.10 11.09
N LEU A 53 9.87 26.79 9.80
CA LEU A 53 10.19 25.47 9.27
C LEU A 53 11.65 25.45 8.81
N GLU A 54 12.44 24.51 9.31
CA GLU A 54 13.78 24.23 8.82
C GLU A 54 13.74 22.99 7.93
N LEU A 55 13.81 23.17 6.62
CA LEU A 55 13.77 22.09 5.65
C LEU A 55 15.19 21.69 5.23
N TYR A 56 15.58 20.44 5.46
CA TYR A 56 16.91 19.91 5.11
C TYR A 56 16.89 19.15 3.79
N GLU A 57 18.01 19.20 3.05
CA GLU A 57 18.20 18.60 1.71
C GLU A 57 17.87 17.10 1.60
N ASN A 58 17.73 16.39 2.72
CA ASN A 58 17.48 14.95 2.80
C ASN A 58 16.02 14.60 3.16
N GLY A 59 15.09 15.55 3.08
CA GLY A 59 13.66 15.33 3.29
C GLY A 59 13.26 15.20 4.73
N LYS A 60 14.16 15.57 5.63
CA LYS A 60 13.89 15.80 7.04
C LYS A 60 13.86 17.30 7.30
N GLY A 61 13.27 17.69 8.42
CA GLY A 61 13.26 19.07 8.85
C GLY A 61 12.82 19.20 10.30
N LEU A 62 12.71 20.45 10.76
CA LEU A 62 12.16 20.79 12.05
C LEU A 62 11.03 21.80 11.89
N ASP A 63 9.91 21.58 12.58
CA ASP A 63 8.97 22.66 12.90
C ASP A 63 9.33 23.23 14.28
N ILE A 64 9.50 24.55 14.34
CA ILE A 64 9.88 25.28 15.55
C ILE A 64 8.77 26.28 15.82
N SER A 65 8.11 26.14 16.98
CA SER A 65 7.02 27.03 17.39
C SER A 65 7.11 27.35 18.89
N ASP A 66 7.34 28.63 19.24
CA ASP A 66 7.43 29.34 20.56
C ASP A 66 8.16 28.61 21.72
N ARG A 67 8.00 27.28 21.92
CA ARG A 67 8.58 26.47 23.00
C ARG A 67 8.89 25.01 22.67
N GLU A 68 8.50 24.52 21.50
CA GLU A 68 8.64 23.11 21.14
C GLU A 68 9.26 22.98 19.74
N THR A 69 9.91 21.85 19.51
CA THR A 69 10.57 21.52 18.25
C THR A 69 10.16 20.11 17.88
N TRP A 70 9.62 19.96 16.69
CA TRP A 70 9.10 18.69 16.18
C TRP A 70 9.91 18.26 14.97
N ASP A 71 10.25 16.98 14.90
CA ASP A 71 10.81 16.40 13.68
C ASP A 71 9.71 16.35 12.61
N LEU A 72 10.03 16.81 11.41
CA LEU A 72 9.17 16.66 10.25
C LEU A 72 9.89 15.95 9.10
N GLN A 73 9.11 15.32 8.23
CA GLN A 73 9.55 14.92 6.90
C GLN A 73 8.87 15.80 5.86
N TRP A 74 9.55 16.04 4.76
CA TRP A 74 8.99 16.88 3.70
C TRP A 74 9.39 16.41 2.32
N SER A 75 8.52 16.69 1.35
CA SER A 75 8.80 16.56 -0.07
C SER A 75 8.16 17.68 -0.86
N VAL A 76 8.67 17.92 -2.06
CA VAL A 76 8.03 18.80 -3.04
C VAL A 76 7.86 18.02 -4.32
N ARG A 77 6.61 17.84 -4.76
CA ARG A 77 6.25 17.25 -6.06
C ARG A 77 5.51 18.32 -6.87
N GLY A 78 6.09 18.73 -7.99
CA GLY A 78 5.59 19.87 -8.76
C GLY A 78 5.62 21.17 -7.96
N ASN A 79 4.47 21.81 -7.76
CA ASN A 79 4.33 22.97 -6.87
C ASN A 79 3.65 22.62 -5.54
N THR A 80 3.49 21.35 -5.22
CA THR A 80 2.88 20.89 -3.97
C THR A 80 4.00 20.56 -3.00
N VAL A 81 4.02 21.25 -1.85
CA VAL A 81 4.86 20.89 -0.71
C VAL A 81 4.04 20.03 0.22
N THR A 82 4.60 18.91 0.67
CA THR A 82 3.98 18.04 1.66
C THR A 82 4.87 18.00 2.88
N ILE A 83 4.30 18.30 4.05
CA ILE A 83 4.94 18.26 5.36
C ILE A 83 4.27 17.17 6.20
N HIS A 84 5.09 16.35 6.86
CA HIS A 84 4.68 15.29 7.76
C HIS A 84 5.26 15.56 9.15
N GLU A 85 4.42 15.94 10.11
CA GLU A 85 4.84 16.27 11.48
C GLU A 85 4.54 15.10 12.43
N GLY A 86 5.30 14.03 12.27
CA GLY A 86 5.16 12.82 13.10
C GLY A 86 3.76 12.19 13.09
N ILE A 87 3.57 11.19 13.96
CA ILE A 87 2.34 10.36 14.02
C ILE A 87 1.15 11.10 14.65
N LEU A 88 1.37 12.22 15.35
CA LEU A 88 0.32 12.88 16.14
C LEU A 88 -0.26 14.16 15.52
N LEU A 89 0.46 14.83 14.60
CA LEU A 89 0.00 16.08 13.97
C LEU A 89 -0.44 15.88 12.52
N GLY A 90 -0.05 14.77 11.87
CA GLY A 90 -0.55 14.38 10.55
C GLY A 90 0.22 14.98 9.38
N THR A 91 -0.41 14.93 8.20
CA THR A 91 0.17 15.39 6.92
C THR A 91 -0.52 16.64 6.43
N TYR A 92 0.27 17.66 6.09
CA TYR A 92 -0.19 18.93 5.54
C TYR A 92 0.35 19.11 4.13
N THR A 93 -0.52 19.52 3.21
CA THR A 93 -0.12 19.87 1.84
C THR A 93 -0.32 21.35 1.60
N GLY A 94 0.72 22.01 1.11
CA GLY A 94 0.71 23.41 0.71
C GLY A 94 1.15 23.61 -0.73
N LYS A 95 1.19 24.86 -1.16
CA LYS A 95 1.76 25.26 -2.45
C LYS A 95 3.11 25.91 -2.26
N MET A 96 4.10 25.39 -2.98
CA MET A 96 5.47 25.89 -3.05
C MET A 96 5.59 26.88 -4.22
N TYR A 97 6.06 28.08 -3.90
CA TYR A 97 6.42 29.13 -4.85
C TYR A 97 7.93 29.40 -4.78
N ASP A 98 8.42 30.30 -5.63
CA ASP A 98 9.84 30.69 -5.66
C ASP A 98 10.24 31.37 -4.34
N GLY A 99 10.69 30.57 -3.37
CA GLY A 99 11.19 31.02 -2.08
C GLY A 99 10.14 31.22 -0.98
N PHE A 100 8.87 30.86 -1.18
CA PHE A 100 7.86 30.89 -0.11
C PHE A 100 6.78 29.82 -0.33
N MET A 101 6.06 29.45 0.73
CA MET A 101 5.03 28.42 0.71
C MET A 101 3.75 28.90 1.38
N VAL A 102 2.62 28.37 0.92
CA VAL A 102 1.28 28.71 1.41
C VAL A 102 0.56 27.43 1.81
N PHE A 103 0.12 27.36 3.07
CA PHE A 103 -0.73 26.27 3.57
C PHE A 103 -2.13 26.81 3.82
N ALA A 104 -3.13 26.19 3.22
CA ALA A 104 -4.53 26.51 3.48
C ALA A 104 -5.00 25.68 4.68
N ASP A 105 -5.55 26.38 5.67
CA ASP A 105 -6.09 25.81 6.90
C ASP A 105 -7.64 25.79 6.83
N TRP A 106 -8.31 25.52 7.94
CA TRP A 106 -9.77 25.42 7.99
C TRP A 106 -10.49 26.78 7.89
N GLU A 107 -11.72 26.81 7.37
CA GLU A 107 -12.58 28.02 7.32
C GLU A 107 -11.94 29.24 6.62
N ASP A 108 -11.38 29.04 5.42
CA ASP A 108 -10.73 30.09 4.61
C ASP A 108 -9.50 30.75 5.26
N SER A 109 -8.96 30.15 6.34
CA SER A 109 -7.68 30.56 6.92
C SER A 109 -6.50 29.96 6.17
N TYR A 110 -5.35 30.62 6.22
CA TYR A 110 -4.12 30.17 5.60
C TYR A 110 -2.90 30.79 6.28
N ARG A 111 -1.75 30.12 6.12
CA ARG A 111 -0.44 30.54 6.59
C ARG A 111 0.54 30.67 5.43
N VAL A 112 1.46 31.62 5.55
CA VAL A 112 2.52 31.84 4.58
C VAL A 112 3.87 31.84 5.28
N TYR A 113 4.76 30.97 4.80
CA TYR A 113 6.14 30.89 5.27
C TYR A 113 7.09 31.30 4.15
N ALA A 114 8.08 32.13 4.44
CA ALA A 114 9.01 32.66 3.45
C ALA A 114 10.46 32.37 3.84
N LEU A 115 11.26 31.98 2.84
CA LEU A 115 12.70 31.85 3.00
C LEU A 115 13.31 33.22 3.32
N ASP A 116 14.32 33.26 4.18
CA ASP A 116 14.96 34.52 4.58
C ASP A 116 15.41 35.35 3.37
N GLY A 117 15.01 36.63 3.33
CA GLY A 117 15.27 37.56 2.23
C GLY A 117 14.35 37.46 1.01
N VAL A 118 13.36 36.55 0.98
CA VAL A 118 12.35 36.46 -0.09
C VAL A 118 11.18 37.40 0.20
N ASN A 119 10.79 38.20 -0.80
CA ASN A 119 9.61 39.06 -0.70
C ASN A 119 8.35 38.30 -1.13
N VAL A 120 7.40 38.16 -0.22
CA VAL A 120 6.07 37.60 -0.52
C VAL A 120 5.18 38.71 -1.12
N PRO A 121 4.48 38.46 -2.25
CA PRO A 121 3.56 39.44 -2.82
C PRO A 121 2.40 39.77 -1.88
N ASP A 122 1.97 41.04 -1.85
CA ASP A 122 0.87 41.52 -0.99
C ASP A 122 -0.44 40.72 -1.17
N SER A 123 -0.68 40.12 -2.34
CA SER A 123 -1.86 39.27 -2.59
C SER A 123 -1.93 38.00 -1.75
N PHE A 124 -0.84 37.63 -1.06
CA PHE A 124 -0.77 36.52 -0.13
C PHE A 124 -0.70 37.00 1.33
N THR A 125 -0.76 38.30 1.60
CA THR A 125 -0.62 38.86 2.95
C THR A 125 -1.61 40.00 3.24
N ASP A 126 -2.53 40.30 2.33
CA ASP A 126 -3.53 41.37 2.44
C ASP A 126 -4.90 40.92 2.98
N GLY A 127 -5.04 39.64 3.32
CA GLY A 127 -6.28 39.05 3.83
C GLY A 127 -7.29 38.63 2.77
N ASN A 128 -6.96 38.74 1.49
CA ASN A 128 -7.70 38.04 0.44
C ASN A 128 -7.17 36.60 0.31
N SER A 129 -8.07 35.64 0.13
CA SER A 129 -7.67 34.27 -0.18
C SER A 129 -6.89 34.24 -1.51
N PRO A 130 -5.74 33.52 -1.57
CA PRO A 130 -4.84 33.48 -2.73
C PRO A 130 -5.48 32.93 -4.02
N ASP A 131 -6.68 32.38 -3.95
CA ASP A 131 -7.47 31.94 -5.11
C ASP A 131 -8.13 33.09 -5.90
N SER A 132 -7.93 34.35 -5.49
CA SER A 132 -8.73 35.49 -6.00
C SER A 132 -8.02 36.52 -6.91
N ALA A 133 -6.71 36.42 -7.21
CA ALA A 133 -6.01 37.49 -7.95
C ALA A 133 -5.31 37.06 -9.26
N ASP A 134 -5.89 37.52 -10.38
CA ASP A 134 -5.31 37.82 -11.70
C ASP A 134 -4.64 36.72 -12.55
N LYS A 135 -5.50 36.06 -13.34
CA LYS A 135 -5.19 35.21 -14.50
C LYS A 135 -4.93 36.08 -15.75
N PRO A 136 -3.73 36.13 -16.37
CA PRO A 136 -3.62 36.50 -17.77
C PRO A 136 -4.28 35.38 -18.58
N ALA A 137 -5.12 35.76 -19.54
CA ALA A 137 -5.92 34.83 -20.34
C ALA A 137 -5.05 33.80 -21.07
N ALA A 138 -4.82 32.66 -20.44
CA ALA A 138 -4.47 31.43 -21.13
C ALA A 138 -5.72 30.95 -21.88
N GLU A 139 -5.51 30.61 -23.14
CA GLU A 139 -6.43 29.84 -23.98
C GLU A 139 -7.05 28.68 -23.15
N PRO A 140 -8.31 28.29 -23.42
CA PRO A 140 -9.11 27.56 -22.46
C PRO A 140 -8.41 26.26 -22.02
N LYS A 141 -7.95 26.26 -20.77
CA LYS A 141 -7.61 25.04 -20.01
C LYS A 141 -8.85 24.13 -20.08
N PRO A 142 -8.76 22.87 -20.55
CA PRO A 142 -9.85 21.92 -20.37
C PRO A 142 -10.10 21.79 -18.88
N THR A 143 -11.35 21.96 -18.47
CA THR A 143 -11.81 21.82 -17.09
C THR A 143 -11.33 20.48 -16.52
N ALA A 144 -10.85 20.49 -15.28
CA ALA A 144 -10.63 19.28 -14.49
C ALA A 144 -11.89 18.39 -14.55
N GLY A 145 -11.68 17.08 -14.71
CA GLY A 145 -12.72 16.05 -14.65
C GLY A 145 -13.90 16.29 -15.59
N ILE A 146 -13.79 15.90 -16.86
CA ILE A 146 -15.01 15.62 -17.63
C ILE A 146 -15.49 14.26 -17.11
N PRO A 147 -16.64 14.17 -16.41
CA PRO A 147 -17.19 12.87 -16.04
C PRO A 147 -17.35 12.02 -17.30
N PRO A 148 -17.23 10.68 -17.20
CA PRO A 148 -17.28 9.81 -18.36
C PRO A 148 -18.41 10.16 -19.31
N ALA A 149 -18.12 10.18 -20.62
CA ALA A 149 -19.13 10.47 -21.62
C ALA A 149 -20.35 9.57 -21.40
N GLU A 150 -21.57 10.11 -21.52
CA GLU A 150 -22.83 9.39 -21.23
C GLU A 150 -22.99 8.10 -22.05
N ASN A 151 -22.29 7.99 -23.19
CA ASN A 151 -22.28 6.84 -24.10
C ASN A 151 -21.10 5.88 -23.88
N ALA A 152 -20.16 6.19 -23.00
CA ALA A 152 -19.05 5.28 -22.71
C ALA A 152 -19.60 4.06 -21.96
N ASP A 153 -19.40 2.86 -22.50
CA ASP A 153 -19.70 1.62 -21.80
C ASP A 153 -18.68 1.43 -20.66
N LEU A 154 -18.95 2.10 -19.55
CA LEU A 154 -18.10 2.07 -18.36
C LEU A 154 -17.88 0.65 -17.87
N SER A 155 -18.86 -0.24 -18.00
CA SER A 155 -18.75 -1.64 -17.58
C SER A 155 -17.70 -2.43 -18.38
N TRP A 156 -17.36 -1.95 -19.57
CA TRP A 156 -16.24 -2.49 -20.34
C TRP A 156 -14.89 -2.06 -19.76
N TRP A 157 -14.77 -0.81 -19.34
CA TRP A 157 -13.53 -0.24 -18.83
C TRP A 157 -13.26 -0.65 -17.37
N THR A 158 -14.28 -0.58 -16.51
CA THR A 158 -14.21 -0.81 -15.06
C THR A 158 -14.12 -2.30 -14.72
N ARG A 159 -12.94 -2.87 -14.91
CA ARG A 159 -12.56 -4.24 -14.60
C ARG A 159 -11.06 -4.30 -14.35
N ASP A 160 -10.59 -5.44 -13.86
CA ASP A 160 -9.16 -5.70 -13.77
C ASP A 160 -8.58 -6.06 -15.15
N TRP A 161 -7.32 -5.70 -15.31
CA TRP A 161 -6.50 -5.91 -16.49
C TRP A 161 -5.15 -6.50 -16.07
N TYR A 162 -4.54 -7.26 -16.97
CA TYR A 162 -3.18 -7.76 -16.80
C TYR A 162 -2.43 -7.67 -18.11
N GLY A 163 -1.13 -7.42 -18.02
CA GLY A 163 -0.25 -7.44 -19.16
C GLY A 163 1.16 -7.03 -18.77
N TRP A 164 1.76 -6.18 -19.58
CA TRP A 164 3.12 -5.70 -19.35
C TRP A 164 3.28 -4.27 -19.81
N TRP A 165 4.33 -3.65 -19.28
CA TRP A 165 4.86 -2.40 -19.76
C TRP A 165 6.33 -2.53 -20.09
N GLN A 166 6.76 -1.83 -21.14
CA GLN A 166 8.10 -1.94 -21.69
C GLN A 166 8.70 -0.55 -21.87
N LEU A 167 10.00 -0.45 -21.56
CA LEU A 167 10.82 0.73 -21.74
C LEU A 167 11.76 0.57 -22.94
N ALA A 168 11.92 1.65 -23.69
CA ALA A 168 12.86 1.74 -24.81
C ALA A 168 13.54 3.11 -24.82
N ASN A 169 14.65 3.21 -25.55
CA ASN A 169 15.38 4.47 -25.74
C ASN A 169 15.71 5.22 -24.44
N MET A 170 15.99 4.47 -23.36
CA MET A 170 16.27 5.00 -22.04
C MET A 170 17.56 5.84 -22.05
N THR A 171 17.51 7.00 -21.37
CA THR A 171 18.63 7.91 -21.19
C THR A 171 18.73 8.33 -19.73
N GLY A 172 19.90 8.83 -19.33
CA GLY A 172 20.15 9.26 -17.95
C GLY A 172 20.02 8.11 -16.95
N ASP A 173 19.41 8.38 -15.80
CA ASP A 173 19.28 7.42 -14.70
C ASP A 173 18.38 6.24 -15.06
N TYR A 174 17.48 6.39 -16.04
CA TYR A 174 16.60 5.32 -16.51
C TYR A 174 17.34 4.19 -17.24
N THR A 175 18.60 4.39 -17.63
CA THR A 175 19.41 3.35 -18.28
C THR A 175 19.69 2.15 -17.37
N GLN A 176 19.47 2.28 -16.06
CA GLN A 176 19.65 1.21 -15.08
C GLN A 176 18.36 0.44 -14.78
N TRP A 177 17.21 0.87 -15.32
CA TRP A 177 15.93 0.22 -15.08
C TRP A 177 15.78 -1.05 -15.92
N SER A 178 14.87 -1.93 -15.50
CA SER A 178 14.49 -3.07 -16.31
C SER A 178 13.78 -2.59 -17.59
N ASP A 179 14.01 -3.29 -18.69
CA ASP A 179 13.40 -2.95 -19.97
C ASP A 179 11.93 -3.37 -20.06
N SER A 180 11.44 -4.21 -19.14
CA SER A 180 10.03 -4.61 -19.07
C SER A 180 9.63 -5.13 -17.69
N ALA A 181 8.35 -4.97 -17.34
CA ALA A 181 7.74 -5.63 -16.20
C ALA A 181 6.29 -6.01 -16.49
N ASP A 182 5.83 -7.10 -15.88
CA ASP A 182 4.43 -7.49 -15.88
C ASP A 182 3.66 -6.58 -14.92
N CYS A 183 2.48 -6.15 -15.33
CA CYS A 183 1.67 -5.19 -14.58
C CYS A 183 0.19 -5.57 -14.54
N GLY A 184 -0.45 -5.11 -13.48
CA GLY A 184 -1.88 -5.15 -13.25
C GLY A 184 -2.45 -3.76 -13.43
N ALA A 185 -3.72 -3.66 -13.81
CA ALA A 185 -4.40 -2.39 -13.87
C ALA A 185 -5.88 -2.50 -13.56
N SER A 186 -6.48 -1.43 -13.05
CA SER A 186 -7.90 -1.34 -12.72
C SER A 186 -8.43 0.03 -13.08
N PHE A 187 -9.57 0.10 -13.77
CA PHE A 187 -10.31 1.35 -13.92
C PHE A 187 -11.39 1.42 -12.84
N GLU A 188 -11.37 2.50 -12.07
CA GLU A 188 -12.27 2.69 -10.95
C GLU A 188 -12.95 4.05 -11.05
N VAL A 189 -14.25 4.11 -10.77
CA VAL A 189 -15.01 5.36 -10.78
C VAL A 189 -15.20 5.82 -9.35
N GLY A 190 -14.62 6.96 -9.02
CA GLY A 190 -14.74 7.60 -7.71
C GLY A 190 -16.15 8.14 -7.45
N GLU A 191 -16.40 8.52 -6.19
CA GLU A 191 -17.69 9.13 -5.79
C GLU A 191 -17.96 10.48 -6.49
N ASP A 192 -16.89 11.15 -6.91
CA ASP A 192 -16.91 12.37 -7.73
C ASP A 192 -17.25 12.11 -9.21
N GLY A 193 -17.37 10.85 -9.60
CA GLY A 193 -17.64 10.43 -10.97
C GLY A 193 -16.41 10.46 -11.87
N ILE A 194 -15.21 10.71 -11.34
CA ILE A 194 -13.96 10.63 -12.11
C ILE A 194 -13.59 9.16 -12.24
N CYS A 195 -13.21 8.76 -13.45
CA CYS A 195 -12.67 7.43 -13.70
C CYS A 195 -11.14 7.51 -13.66
N THR A 196 -10.52 6.66 -12.85
CA THR A 196 -9.06 6.58 -12.68
C THR A 196 -8.56 5.21 -13.08
N LEU A 197 -7.53 5.15 -13.92
CA LEU A 197 -6.78 3.95 -14.22
C LEU A 197 -5.60 3.86 -13.26
N TYR A 198 -5.66 2.89 -12.35
CA TYR A 198 -4.56 2.50 -11.48
C TYR A 198 -3.72 1.42 -12.16
N ILE A 199 -2.39 1.55 -12.09
CA ILE A 199 -1.43 0.59 -12.65
C ILE A 199 -0.38 0.30 -11.59
N TRP A 200 -0.11 -0.98 -11.34
CA TRP A 200 0.92 -1.45 -10.42
C TRP A 200 1.73 -2.57 -11.07
N ASP A 201 2.92 -2.84 -10.56
CA ASP A 201 3.77 -3.92 -11.06
C ASP A 201 4.44 -4.71 -9.93
N LYS A 202 5.36 -5.61 -10.30
CA LYS A 202 6.06 -6.48 -9.34
C LYS A 202 6.96 -5.72 -8.35
N ASP A 203 7.44 -4.53 -8.72
CA ASP A 203 8.37 -3.73 -7.93
C ASP A 203 7.62 -2.62 -7.17
N TRP A 204 6.51 -2.13 -7.74
CA TRP A 204 5.56 -1.19 -7.12
C TRP A 204 4.18 -1.84 -7.05
N TYR A 205 4.00 -2.68 -6.03
CA TYR A 205 2.82 -3.55 -5.86
C TYR A 205 1.63 -2.89 -5.17
N ASP A 206 1.77 -1.68 -4.63
CA ASP A 206 0.61 -0.93 -4.14
C ASP A 206 -0.25 -0.51 -5.34
N ARG A 207 -1.48 -1.01 -5.41
CA ARG A 207 -2.44 -0.67 -6.47
C ARG A 207 -2.64 0.83 -6.63
N TYR A 208 -2.68 1.58 -5.53
CA TYR A 208 -3.04 3.01 -5.52
C TYR A 208 -1.83 3.95 -5.51
N ASP A 209 -0.64 3.43 -5.21
CA ASP A 209 0.65 4.14 -5.27
C ASP A 209 1.68 3.42 -6.15
N GLY A 210 1.19 2.75 -7.21
CA GLY A 210 1.98 1.89 -8.08
C GLY A 210 2.78 2.62 -9.17
N VAL A 211 2.74 2.10 -10.38
CA VAL A 211 3.37 2.70 -11.57
C VAL A 211 2.64 3.97 -12.01
N ALA A 212 1.31 4.01 -11.89
CA ALA A 212 0.49 5.13 -12.35
C ALA A 212 -0.87 5.21 -11.66
N ALA A 213 -1.38 6.44 -11.51
CA ALA A 213 -2.80 6.71 -11.30
C ALA A 213 -3.24 7.77 -12.33
N ILE A 214 -3.93 7.35 -13.38
CA ILE A 214 -4.27 8.19 -14.53
C ILE A 214 -5.77 8.51 -14.47
N GLU A 215 -6.12 9.76 -14.19
CA GLU A 215 -7.50 10.20 -14.34
C GLU A 215 -7.84 10.24 -15.83
N VAL A 216 -8.95 9.64 -16.24
CA VAL A 216 -9.31 9.48 -17.65
C VAL A 216 -10.66 10.10 -18.01
N GLY A 217 -10.66 10.78 -19.15
CA GLY A 217 -11.84 11.09 -19.93
C GLY A 217 -12.02 10.09 -21.07
N PHE A 218 -13.25 9.93 -21.55
CA PHE A 218 -13.56 9.05 -22.67
C PHE A 218 -13.89 9.84 -23.93
N SER A 219 -13.57 9.23 -25.09
CA SER A 219 -14.04 9.69 -26.40
C SER A 219 -15.56 9.57 -26.50
N GLU A 220 -16.15 10.36 -27.41
CA GLU A 220 -17.61 10.43 -27.60
C GLU A 220 -18.22 9.08 -28.01
N ASP A 221 -17.46 8.25 -28.74
CA ASP A 221 -17.86 6.89 -29.14
C ASP A 221 -17.46 5.81 -28.12
N GLY A 222 -16.80 6.19 -27.01
CA GLY A 222 -16.37 5.30 -25.94
C GLY A 222 -15.25 4.32 -26.31
N SER A 223 -14.62 4.47 -27.48
CA SER A 223 -13.62 3.53 -28.02
C SER A 223 -12.19 3.79 -27.52
N SER A 224 -11.93 5.00 -27.03
CA SER A 224 -10.66 5.41 -26.43
C SER A 224 -10.86 6.23 -25.15
N ALA A 225 -9.85 6.22 -24.30
CA ALA A 225 -9.72 7.08 -23.14
C ALA A 225 -8.48 7.99 -23.29
N TYR A 226 -8.46 9.12 -22.61
CA TYR A 226 -7.34 10.06 -22.60
C TYR A 226 -7.14 10.60 -21.19
N SER A 227 -5.89 10.86 -20.81
CA SER A 227 -5.59 11.45 -19.50
C SER A 227 -6.24 12.82 -19.36
N THR A 228 -6.79 13.12 -18.20
CA THR A 228 -7.27 14.44 -17.80
C THR A 228 -6.50 15.02 -16.61
N GLY A 229 -5.72 14.17 -15.95
CA GLY A 229 -4.99 14.45 -14.72
C GLY A 229 -4.28 13.18 -14.24
N GLY A 230 -3.89 13.18 -12.96
CA GLY A 230 -3.17 12.08 -12.33
C GLY A 230 -1.66 12.10 -12.60
N TRP A 231 -1.00 10.96 -12.49
CA TRP A 231 0.44 10.82 -12.61
C TRP A 231 0.84 9.49 -13.24
N PHE A 232 2.02 9.48 -13.85
CA PHE A 232 2.71 8.30 -14.35
C PHE A 232 4.18 8.39 -13.92
N VAL A 233 4.63 7.38 -13.17
CA VAL A 233 5.95 7.38 -12.52
C VAL A 233 6.09 8.66 -11.67
N PHE A 234 7.06 9.53 -11.96
CA PHE A 234 7.31 10.74 -11.16
C PHE A 234 6.71 12.01 -11.77
N ARG A 235 5.93 11.89 -12.85
CA ARG A 235 5.41 13.03 -13.62
C ARG A 235 3.88 13.16 -13.51
N GLU A 236 3.42 14.37 -13.20
CA GLU A 236 2.01 14.75 -13.34
C GLU A 236 1.58 14.76 -14.81
N LEU A 237 0.38 14.24 -15.06
CA LEU A 237 -0.22 14.16 -16.38
C LEU A 237 -1.17 15.33 -16.61
N GLY A 238 -1.05 15.92 -17.79
CA GLY A 238 -2.01 16.86 -18.34
C GLY A 238 -3.04 16.19 -19.25
N TYR A 239 -3.88 17.03 -19.83
CA TYR A 239 -4.88 16.60 -20.81
C TYR A 239 -4.21 15.93 -22.02
N ALA A 240 -4.62 14.69 -22.29
CA ALA A 240 -4.18 13.87 -23.42
C ALA A 240 -2.66 13.62 -23.52
N ASP A 241 -1.93 13.76 -22.42
CA ASP A 241 -0.54 13.29 -22.33
C ASP A 241 -0.45 11.77 -22.55
N ILE A 242 -1.48 11.03 -22.11
CA ILE A 242 -1.66 9.60 -22.39
C ILE A 242 -2.98 9.41 -23.14
N VAL A 243 -2.95 8.66 -24.24
CA VAL A 243 -4.13 8.25 -24.98
C VAL A 243 -4.19 6.73 -24.97
N ILE A 244 -5.24 6.19 -24.37
CA ILE A 244 -5.48 4.76 -24.20
C ILE A 244 -6.45 4.31 -25.27
N THR A 245 -5.97 3.41 -26.14
CA THR A 245 -6.76 2.92 -27.27
C THR A 245 -7.02 1.44 -27.15
N ARG A 246 -8.21 1.03 -27.56
CA ARG A 246 -8.50 -0.37 -27.85
C ARG A 246 -7.80 -0.77 -29.14
N ASP A 247 -6.94 -1.77 -29.07
CA ASP A 247 -6.20 -2.25 -30.22
C ASP A 247 -7.13 -2.91 -31.25
N ALA A 248 -7.13 -2.40 -32.47
CA ALA A 248 -7.98 -2.88 -33.54
C ALA A 248 -7.60 -4.29 -34.02
N GLU A 249 -6.33 -4.68 -33.90
CA GLU A 249 -5.85 -6.00 -34.35
C GLU A 249 -6.41 -7.12 -33.45
N SER A 250 -6.55 -6.86 -32.15
CA SER A 250 -7.26 -7.73 -31.19
C SER A 250 -8.79 -7.71 -31.33
N GLY A 251 -9.36 -6.96 -32.29
CA GLY A 251 -10.80 -6.73 -32.37
C GLY A 251 -11.33 -5.81 -31.25
N GLY A 252 -10.44 -5.04 -30.62
CA GLY A 252 -10.75 -4.07 -29.58
C GLY A 252 -10.82 -4.62 -28.17
N SER A 253 -10.29 -5.82 -27.89
CA SER A 253 -10.27 -6.41 -26.55
C SER A 253 -9.02 -6.02 -25.75
N THR A 254 -7.91 -5.70 -26.40
CA THR A 254 -6.64 -5.32 -25.77
C THR A 254 -6.51 -3.80 -25.69
N LEU A 255 -5.99 -3.28 -24.58
CA LEU A 255 -5.58 -1.88 -24.46
C LEU A 255 -4.10 -1.73 -24.82
N VAL A 256 -3.81 -0.78 -25.69
CA VAL A 256 -2.43 -0.41 -26.04
C VAL A 256 -2.30 1.11 -25.96
N PHE A 257 -1.25 1.55 -25.28
CA PHE A 257 -0.84 2.93 -25.24
C PHE A 257 0.67 3.03 -25.09
N SER A 258 1.22 4.13 -25.59
CA SER A 258 2.64 4.39 -25.59
C SER A 258 2.88 5.88 -25.57
N GLY A 259 4.03 6.30 -25.07
CA GLY A 259 4.40 7.69 -25.03
C GLY A 259 5.90 7.88 -24.83
N HIS A 260 6.28 9.14 -24.72
CA HIS A 260 7.63 9.55 -24.37
C HIS A 260 7.59 10.21 -23.00
N TYR A 261 8.37 9.67 -22.07
CA TYR A 261 8.59 10.24 -20.75
C TYR A 261 9.90 11.01 -20.74
N VAL A 262 9.90 12.19 -20.12
CA VAL A 262 11.10 13.00 -19.92
C VAL A 262 10.98 13.79 -18.63
N ASP A 263 12.08 13.81 -17.87
CA ASP A 263 12.26 14.67 -16.71
C ASP A 263 13.74 15.07 -16.56
N THR A 264 14.13 15.48 -15.35
CA THR A 264 15.51 15.89 -15.03
C THR A 264 16.48 14.71 -14.93
N ALA A 265 16.01 13.52 -14.58
CA ALA A 265 16.81 12.30 -14.44
C ALA A 265 17.09 11.63 -15.80
N GLY A 266 16.24 11.85 -16.79
CA GLY A 266 16.46 11.38 -18.16
C GLY A 266 15.18 11.28 -18.98
N SER A 267 15.15 10.34 -19.91
CA SER A 267 13.96 10.05 -20.72
C SER A 267 13.87 8.58 -21.09
N PHE A 268 12.67 8.14 -21.42
CA PHE A 268 12.42 6.82 -22.00
C PHE A 268 11.14 6.85 -22.83
N ASP A 269 11.08 5.99 -23.84
CA ASP A 269 9.82 5.64 -24.48
C ASP A 269 9.19 4.50 -23.68
N PHE A 270 7.87 4.56 -23.46
CA PHE A 270 7.14 3.50 -22.79
C PHE A 270 6.03 2.96 -23.68
N ARG A 271 5.70 1.68 -23.48
CA ARG A 271 4.55 1.03 -24.12
C ARG A 271 3.90 0.09 -23.14
N PHE A 272 2.57 0.16 -23.06
CA PHE A 272 1.72 -0.77 -22.34
C PHE A 272 0.93 -1.63 -23.31
N MET A 273 0.74 -2.90 -22.95
CA MET A 273 -0.22 -3.81 -23.57
C MET A 273 -0.95 -4.54 -22.46
N LEU A 274 -2.25 -4.26 -22.31
CA LEU A 274 -3.08 -4.81 -21.24
C LEU A 274 -4.27 -5.56 -21.84
N ARG A 275 -4.58 -6.73 -21.31
CA ARG A 275 -5.78 -7.50 -21.65
C ARG A 275 -6.69 -7.62 -20.43
N PRO A 276 -8.00 -7.81 -20.61
CA PRO A 276 -8.90 -8.03 -19.50
C PRO A 276 -8.42 -9.22 -18.68
N TRP A 277 -8.40 -9.06 -17.36
CA TRP A 277 -8.14 -10.18 -16.45
C TRP A 277 -9.15 -11.30 -16.74
N GLY A 278 -8.65 -12.53 -16.84
CA GLY A 278 -9.48 -13.69 -17.20
C GLY A 278 -9.36 -14.12 -18.66
N GLU A 279 -8.73 -13.33 -19.53
CA GLU A 279 -8.52 -13.72 -20.93
C GLU A 279 -7.20 -14.48 -21.13
N ARG A 280 -7.22 -15.49 -21.99
CA ARG A 280 -6.00 -16.18 -22.43
C ARG A 280 -5.26 -15.35 -23.46
N TRP A 281 -3.94 -15.54 -23.54
CA TRP A 281 -3.05 -14.90 -24.51
C TRP A 281 -2.67 -15.87 -25.65
N ASP A 282 -3.45 -16.93 -25.87
CA ASP A 282 -3.16 -18.00 -26.84
C ASP A 282 -3.09 -17.50 -28.31
N ASP A 283 -3.67 -16.34 -28.59
CA ASP A 283 -3.69 -15.62 -29.87
C ASP A 283 -2.56 -14.60 -30.03
N VAL A 284 -1.72 -14.41 -29.00
CA VAL A 284 -0.57 -13.50 -29.02
C VAL A 284 0.71 -14.27 -29.29
N GLU A 285 1.60 -13.73 -30.13
CA GLU A 285 2.91 -14.34 -30.38
C GLU A 285 3.74 -14.44 -29.10
N ALA A 286 4.51 -15.53 -28.94
CA ALA A 286 5.27 -15.82 -27.73
C ALA A 286 6.23 -14.69 -27.28
N ALA A 287 6.74 -13.89 -28.23
CA ALA A 287 7.62 -12.76 -27.95
C ALA A 287 6.92 -11.56 -27.31
N ASN A 288 5.58 -11.50 -27.38
CA ASN A 288 4.75 -10.43 -26.83
C ASN A 288 3.94 -10.89 -25.61
N LEU A 289 4.22 -12.08 -25.08
CA LEU A 289 3.58 -12.58 -23.87
C LEU A 289 4.19 -11.91 -22.62
N PRO A 290 3.38 -11.62 -21.58
CA PRO A 290 3.88 -11.27 -20.26
C PRO A 290 4.87 -12.33 -19.76
N SER A 291 5.91 -11.90 -19.04
CA SER A 291 6.98 -12.79 -18.57
C SER A 291 6.47 -13.86 -17.61
N TYR A 292 5.45 -13.52 -16.83
CA TYR A 292 4.79 -14.42 -15.88
C TYR A 292 3.51 -15.05 -16.44
N TYR A 293 3.25 -14.95 -17.75
CA TYR A 293 2.05 -15.52 -18.35
C TYR A 293 1.89 -17.01 -18.03
N HIS A 294 2.93 -17.83 -18.29
CA HIS A 294 2.85 -19.27 -18.06
C HIS A 294 3.03 -19.69 -16.61
N ASN A 295 3.80 -18.92 -15.83
CA ASN A 295 4.26 -19.34 -14.50
C ASN A 295 3.44 -18.71 -13.35
N TRP A 296 2.55 -17.77 -13.65
CA TRP A 296 1.72 -17.07 -12.65
C TRP A 296 0.28 -16.83 -13.15
N TYR A 297 0.12 -16.15 -14.29
CA TYR A 297 -1.20 -15.71 -14.76
C TYR A 297 -2.07 -16.86 -15.24
N LEU A 298 -1.55 -17.71 -16.13
CA LEU A 298 -2.25 -18.90 -16.62
C LEU A 298 -2.64 -19.85 -15.48
N PRO A 299 -1.75 -20.15 -14.51
CA PRO A 299 -2.10 -20.85 -13.28
C PRO A 299 -3.33 -20.30 -12.55
N LEU A 300 -3.34 -18.99 -12.31
CA LEU A 300 -4.41 -18.28 -11.62
C LEU A 300 -5.72 -18.35 -12.38
N LEU A 301 -5.63 -18.18 -13.70
CA LEU A 301 -6.78 -18.29 -14.58
C LEU A 301 -7.39 -19.69 -14.53
N GLU A 302 -6.55 -20.73 -14.58
CA GLU A 302 -6.99 -22.13 -14.49
C GLU A 302 -7.56 -22.48 -13.10
N ALA A 303 -7.04 -21.84 -12.04
CA ALA A 303 -7.56 -21.94 -10.68
C ALA A 303 -8.85 -21.13 -10.45
N GLY A 304 -9.26 -20.28 -11.40
CA GLY A 304 -10.51 -19.52 -11.34
C GLY A 304 -10.43 -18.19 -10.57
N ALA A 305 -9.25 -17.58 -10.50
CA ALA A 305 -9.05 -16.26 -9.90
C ALA A 305 -9.91 -15.20 -10.59
N LYS A 306 -10.70 -14.45 -9.82
CA LYS A 306 -11.69 -13.50 -10.34
C LYS A 306 -11.17 -12.08 -10.50
N PHE A 307 -10.09 -11.74 -9.81
CA PHE A 307 -9.51 -10.41 -9.73
C PHE A 307 -8.00 -10.50 -9.94
N CYS A 308 -7.39 -9.45 -10.48
CA CYS A 308 -5.94 -9.35 -10.59
C CYS A 308 -5.35 -9.08 -9.20
N PRO A 309 -4.46 -9.94 -8.67
CA PRO A 309 -3.75 -9.67 -7.44
C PRO A 309 -2.83 -8.45 -7.53
N ASP A 310 -2.56 -7.87 -6.37
CA ASP A 310 -1.65 -6.73 -6.23
C ASP A 310 -0.18 -7.19 -6.39
N GLU A 311 0.21 -8.33 -5.81
CA GLU A 311 1.56 -8.86 -6.00
C GLU A 311 1.71 -9.72 -7.28
N ILE A 312 2.47 -9.20 -8.25
CA ILE A 312 2.67 -9.84 -9.56
C ILE A 312 3.96 -10.67 -9.59
N GLY A 313 3.86 -11.90 -10.10
CA GLY A 313 5.02 -12.75 -10.33
C GLY A 313 5.53 -13.50 -9.10
N LEU A 314 4.93 -13.29 -7.91
CA LEU A 314 5.08 -14.21 -6.77
C LEU A 314 4.42 -15.53 -7.14
N LEU A 315 5.16 -16.65 -7.11
CA LEU A 315 4.64 -17.96 -7.52
C LEU A 315 3.29 -18.25 -6.83
N ILE A 316 2.28 -18.54 -7.63
CA ILE A 316 1.00 -19.09 -7.18
C ILE A 316 0.95 -20.52 -7.71
N PRO A 317 0.63 -21.56 -6.91
CA PRO A 317 0.60 -22.91 -7.44
C PRO A 317 -0.68 -23.07 -8.26
N VAL A 318 -0.55 -23.41 -9.54
CA VAL A 318 -1.65 -23.92 -10.36
C VAL A 318 -2.25 -25.11 -9.63
N THR A 319 -3.56 -25.11 -9.43
CA THR A 319 -4.31 -26.33 -9.14
C THR A 319 -4.54 -27.07 -10.46
N GLY A 320 -3.85 -28.20 -10.68
CA GLY A 320 -4.04 -29.02 -11.87
C GLY A 320 -3.18 -30.29 -11.89
N GLU A 321 -3.80 -31.42 -11.58
CA GLU A 321 -3.23 -32.77 -11.42
C GLU A 321 -2.35 -33.28 -12.59
N THR A 322 -1.23 -33.92 -12.24
CA THR A 322 -0.73 -35.23 -12.71
C THR A 322 0.59 -35.51 -11.96
N GLU A 323 0.87 -36.59 -11.24
CA GLU A 323 0.30 -37.91 -11.10
C GLU A 323 0.35 -38.34 -9.63
N ASN A 324 -0.61 -39.19 -9.28
CA ASN A 324 -0.74 -39.93 -8.04
C ASN A 324 0.59 -40.62 -7.63
N THR A 325 1.07 -40.38 -6.41
CA THR A 325 1.29 -41.46 -5.43
C THR A 325 1.45 -40.90 -4.02
N THR A 326 0.43 -41.17 -3.20
CA THR A 326 0.40 -41.41 -1.74
C THR A 326 -0.72 -40.57 -1.08
N PRO A 327 -1.68 -41.20 -0.36
CA PRO A 327 -2.96 -40.57 -0.05
C PRO A 327 -2.85 -39.49 1.04
N GLN A 328 -3.42 -38.32 0.77
CA GLN A 328 -3.77 -37.32 1.78
C GLN A 328 -4.95 -37.85 2.63
N PRO A 329 -4.97 -37.64 3.97
CA PRO A 329 -6.16 -37.85 4.77
C PRO A 329 -7.23 -36.82 4.34
N THR A 330 -8.29 -37.28 3.70
CA THR A 330 -9.45 -36.47 3.32
C THR A 330 -10.38 -36.34 4.54
N THR A 331 -10.06 -35.40 5.44
CA THR A 331 -11.00 -34.95 6.47
C THR A 331 -11.65 -33.65 5.99
N PRO A 332 -12.99 -33.51 6.00
CA PRO A 332 -13.67 -32.26 5.68
C PRO A 332 -13.13 -31.11 6.54
N GLN A 333 -12.86 -29.94 5.96
CA GLN A 333 -12.44 -28.77 6.73
C GLN A 333 -13.56 -28.32 7.68
N PRO A 334 -13.28 -28.12 8.98
CA PRO A 334 -14.25 -27.59 9.94
C PRO A 334 -14.75 -26.18 9.57
N THR A 335 -15.94 -25.80 10.01
CA THR A 335 -16.57 -24.49 9.74
C THR A 335 -16.87 -23.73 11.03
N GLY A 336 -16.97 -22.39 10.97
CA GLY A 336 -17.26 -21.54 12.13
C GLY A 336 -16.12 -21.57 13.15
N LEU A 337 -16.43 -21.54 14.45
CA LEU A 337 -15.43 -21.55 15.52
C LEU A 337 -14.50 -22.78 15.47
N ALA A 338 -15.01 -23.95 15.05
CA ALA A 338 -14.19 -25.16 14.91
C ALA A 338 -13.11 -25.04 13.80
N TRP A 339 -13.24 -24.04 12.90
CA TRP A 339 -12.19 -23.76 11.94
C TRP A 339 -10.95 -23.21 12.63
N TRP A 340 -11.12 -22.31 13.59
CA TRP A 340 -10.05 -21.64 14.32
C TRP A 340 -9.36 -22.56 15.32
N THR A 341 -10.14 -23.34 16.09
CA THR A 341 -9.66 -24.12 17.23
C THR A 341 -8.87 -25.37 16.82
N ARG A 342 -7.58 -25.20 16.58
CA ARG A 342 -6.61 -26.24 16.26
C ARG A 342 -5.19 -25.68 16.47
N ASP A 343 -4.21 -26.56 16.31
CA ASP A 343 -2.82 -26.15 16.25
C ASP A 343 -2.45 -25.70 14.84
N TRP A 344 -1.50 -24.79 14.79
CA TRP A 344 -1.00 -24.14 13.60
C TRP A 344 0.53 -24.18 13.66
N TYR A 345 1.15 -24.27 12.49
CA TYR A 345 2.59 -24.14 12.31
C TYR A 345 2.84 -23.23 11.14
N GLY A 346 3.99 -22.58 11.07
CA GLY A 346 4.39 -21.72 9.99
C GLY A 346 5.64 -20.93 10.34
N TRP A 347 5.66 -19.66 9.95
CA TRP A 347 6.79 -18.78 10.22
C TRP A 347 6.34 -17.34 10.38
N TRP A 348 7.20 -16.54 10.99
CA TRP A 348 7.01 -15.12 11.18
C TRP A 348 8.31 -14.35 10.93
N GLN A 349 8.19 -13.09 10.55
CA GLN A 349 9.34 -12.25 10.22
C GLN A 349 9.14 -10.83 10.76
N LEU A 350 10.28 -10.20 11.05
CA LEU A 350 10.39 -8.79 11.41
C LEU A 350 10.93 -7.94 10.25
N SER A 351 10.45 -6.71 10.13
CA SER A 351 10.93 -5.69 9.20
C SER A 351 11.04 -4.30 9.87
N GLU A 352 11.76 -3.40 9.22
CA GLU A 352 11.77 -1.95 9.53
C GLU A 352 12.18 -1.52 10.95
N GLY A 353 12.87 -2.35 11.72
CA GLY A 353 13.06 -2.01 13.13
C GLY A 353 14.12 -0.98 13.44
N THR A 354 13.90 -0.34 14.59
CA THR A 354 14.63 0.81 15.11
C THR A 354 15.16 0.53 16.52
N GLY A 355 15.98 1.43 17.07
CA GLY A 355 16.53 1.27 18.42
C GLY A 355 17.34 -0.02 18.61
N ASP A 356 17.09 -0.75 19.69
CA ASP A 356 17.72 -2.04 19.99
C ASP A 356 17.33 -3.13 18.98
N TYR A 357 16.17 -2.99 18.33
CA TYR A 357 15.70 -3.90 17.29
C TYR A 357 16.42 -3.69 15.96
N ALA A 358 17.02 -2.52 15.72
CA ALA A 358 17.71 -2.15 14.47
C ALA A 358 18.86 -3.09 14.05
N SER A 359 19.38 -3.91 14.97
CA SER A 359 20.54 -4.74 14.73
C SER A 359 20.20 -6.13 14.15
N GLY A 360 20.17 -6.22 12.82
CA GLY A 360 20.71 -7.37 12.08
C GLY A 360 19.82 -8.59 11.82
N TYR A 361 18.57 -8.65 12.27
CA TYR A 361 17.64 -9.76 11.93
C TYR A 361 16.82 -9.51 10.64
N TRP A 362 17.14 -8.45 9.91
CA TRP A 362 16.41 -8.02 8.72
C TRP A 362 16.62 -9.01 7.57
N ASN A 363 15.52 -9.62 7.13
CA ASN A 363 15.39 -10.71 6.13
C ASN A 363 15.55 -12.14 6.66
N ASP A 364 15.57 -12.36 7.97
CA ASP A 364 15.47 -13.70 8.54
C ASP A 364 14.08 -13.92 9.16
N PHE A 365 13.49 -15.10 8.92
CA PHE A 365 12.15 -15.48 9.41
C PHE A 365 12.29 -16.65 10.37
N ALA A 366 11.59 -16.64 11.50
CA ALA A 366 11.63 -17.72 12.48
C ALA A 366 10.44 -18.66 12.27
N ASP A 367 10.67 -19.96 12.44
CA ASP A 367 9.57 -20.93 12.47
C ASP A 367 8.73 -20.71 13.72
N CYS A 368 7.40 -20.73 13.58
CA CYS A 368 6.49 -20.52 14.69
C CYS A 368 5.33 -21.52 14.70
N GLY A 369 4.79 -21.71 15.91
CA GLY A 369 3.59 -22.48 16.19
C GLY A 369 2.55 -21.56 16.80
N ALA A 370 1.28 -21.91 16.61
CA ALA A 370 0.19 -21.23 17.29
C ALA A 370 -0.96 -22.17 17.63
N SER A 371 -1.72 -21.82 18.67
CA SER A 371 -2.95 -22.54 19.04
C SER A 371 -4.06 -21.56 19.38
N PHE A 372 -5.28 -21.91 18.99
CA PHE A 372 -6.49 -21.16 19.33
C PHE A 372 -7.35 -21.99 20.29
N GLU A 373 -7.47 -21.51 21.52
CA GLU A 373 -8.24 -22.16 22.58
C GLU A 373 -9.51 -21.37 22.88
N LEU A 374 -10.67 -21.95 22.53
CA LEU A 374 -11.98 -21.33 22.74
C LEU A 374 -12.50 -21.63 24.16
N ALA A 375 -12.93 -20.58 24.85
CA ALA A 375 -13.63 -20.67 26.13
C ALA A 375 -15.15 -20.84 25.96
N GLU A 376 -15.83 -21.31 27.01
CA GLU A 376 -17.29 -21.55 26.99
C GLU A 376 -18.11 -20.28 26.73
N ASP A 377 -17.57 -19.10 27.01
CA ASP A 377 -18.23 -17.80 26.84
C ASP A 377 -18.06 -17.19 25.43
N GLY A 378 -17.36 -17.88 24.54
CA GLY A 378 -17.10 -17.45 23.16
C GLY A 378 -15.85 -16.60 22.98
N SER A 379 -15.11 -16.29 24.04
CA SER A 379 -13.76 -15.71 23.95
C SER A 379 -12.74 -16.78 23.53
N CYS A 380 -11.64 -16.37 22.91
CA CYS A 380 -10.58 -17.28 22.47
C CYS A 380 -9.21 -16.76 22.90
N ILE A 381 -8.31 -17.67 23.26
CA ILE A 381 -6.90 -17.35 23.50
C ILE A 381 -6.11 -17.85 22.30
N LEU A 382 -5.32 -16.96 21.69
CA LEU A 382 -4.30 -17.28 20.71
C LEU A 382 -2.94 -17.29 21.41
N SER A 383 -2.32 -18.46 21.48
CA SER A 383 -0.94 -18.62 21.94
C SER A 383 -0.03 -18.76 20.73
N ILE A 384 1.09 -18.04 20.70
CA ILE A 384 2.10 -18.08 19.64
C ILE A 384 3.47 -18.33 20.28
N TRP A 385 4.26 -19.21 19.70
CA TRP A 385 5.63 -19.53 20.12
C TRP A 385 6.52 -19.75 18.90
N ASP A 386 7.83 -19.62 19.06
CA ASP A 386 8.79 -19.84 17.98
C ASP A 386 9.96 -20.74 18.40
N GLU A 387 10.98 -20.82 17.56
CA GLU A 387 12.18 -21.64 17.79
C GLU A 387 13.04 -21.18 18.98
N ASP A 388 12.97 -19.89 19.34
CA ASP A 388 13.72 -19.33 20.46
C ASP A 388 12.88 -19.25 21.74
N TRP A 389 11.58 -18.96 21.60
CA TRP A 389 10.63 -18.73 22.68
C TRP A 389 9.49 -19.74 22.57
N GLY A 390 9.75 -20.94 23.08
CA GLY A 390 8.77 -22.02 23.20
C GLY A 390 7.58 -21.67 24.09
N MET A 391 6.48 -22.39 23.92
CA MET A 391 5.27 -22.21 24.73
C MET A 391 5.50 -22.54 26.22
N ASP A 392 6.51 -23.36 26.52
CA ASP A 392 6.94 -23.69 27.89
C ASP A 392 7.68 -22.57 28.61
N ILE A 393 8.09 -21.52 27.87
CA ILE A 393 8.80 -20.34 28.37
C ILE A 393 8.08 -19.04 27.97
N ASP A 394 6.76 -19.03 28.13
CA ASP A 394 5.84 -17.90 27.88
C ASP A 394 5.53 -17.61 26.40
N GLY A 395 6.31 -18.09 25.44
CA GLY A 395 6.04 -17.89 24.01
C GLY A 395 6.13 -16.44 23.53
N VAL A 396 6.03 -16.27 22.22
CA VAL A 396 6.05 -14.98 21.51
C VAL A 396 4.82 -14.13 21.87
N GLY A 397 3.64 -14.74 22.04
CA GLY A 397 2.42 -13.99 22.34
C GLY A 397 1.31 -14.83 22.98
N ILE A 398 0.51 -14.18 23.82
CA ILE A 398 -0.72 -14.74 24.42
C ILE A 398 -1.80 -13.68 24.28
N ILE A 399 -2.71 -13.87 23.32
CA ILE A 399 -3.61 -12.84 22.82
C ILE A 399 -5.05 -13.29 23.09
N ASN A 400 -5.81 -12.49 23.81
CA ASN A 400 -7.25 -12.72 23.98
C ASN A 400 -7.97 -12.14 22.76
N LEU A 401 -8.77 -12.96 22.10
CA LEU A 401 -9.48 -12.66 20.86
C LEU A 401 -10.99 -12.74 21.05
N ASN A 402 -11.71 -11.88 20.33
CA ASN A 402 -13.12 -12.05 19.99
C ASN A 402 -13.27 -12.26 18.48
N PHE A 403 -14.40 -12.84 18.06
CA PHE A 403 -14.73 -13.07 16.65
C PHE A 403 -15.83 -12.14 16.17
N THR A 404 -15.84 -11.86 14.87
CA THR A 404 -16.98 -11.28 14.16
C THR A 404 -18.20 -12.20 14.20
N GLU A 405 -19.40 -11.66 13.96
CA GLU A 405 -20.67 -12.42 14.05
C GLU A 405 -20.72 -13.65 13.12
N ASN A 406 -20.02 -13.59 11.99
CA ASN A 406 -19.92 -14.63 10.98
C ASN A 406 -18.66 -15.50 11.11
N TYR A 407 -17.81 -15.24 12.12
CA TYR A 407 -16.58 -16.00 12.40
C TYR A 407 -15.56 -16.00 11.25
N ASP A 408 -15.59 -14.97 10.40
CA ASP A 408 -14.63 -14.77 9.31
C ASP A 408 -13.39 -14.01 9.76
N SER A 409 -13.45 -13.29 10.88
CA SER A 409 -12.30 -12.59 11.43
C SER A 409 -12.29 -12.66 12.96
N ALA A 410 -11.11 -12.49 13.54
CA ALA A 410 -10.84 -12.36 14.96
C ALA A 410 -10.05 -11.09 15.21
N TYR A 411 -10.21 -10.49 16.38
CA TYR A 411 -9.48 -9.29 16.79
C TYR A 411 -9.11 -9.32 18.27
N SER A 412 -7.97 -8.73 18.63
CA SER A 412 -7.51 -8.66 20.01
C SER A 412 -8.46 -7.84 20.87
N VAL A 413 -8.69 -8.29 22.09
CA VAL A 413 -9.37 -7.53 23.14
C VAL A 413 -8.42 -7.19 24.29
N SER A 414 -7.41 -8.04 24.50
CA SER A 414 -6.32 -7.86 25.45
C SER A 414 -5.24 -8.92 25.20
N GLY A 415 -4.24 -8.99 26.08
CA GLY A 415 -3.19 -10.00 26.04
C GLY A 415 -1.84 -9.33 25.90
N ARG A 416 -0.86 -10.06 25.37
CA ARG A 416 0.44 -9.51 25.04
C ARG A 416 0.99 -10.09 23.74
N PHE A 417 1.75 -9.26 23.06
CA PHE A 417 2.65 -9.68 22.00
C PHE A 417 4.05 -9.24 22.41
N MET A 418 4.99 -10.18 22.40
CA MET A 418 6.32 -10.00 22.97
C MET A 418 6.22 -9.49 24.42
N PHE A 419 6.83 -8.35 24.71
CA PHE A 419 6.85 -7.72 26.03
C PHE A 419 5.74 -6.67 26.24
N LYS A 420 4.91 -6.40 25.22
CA LYS A 420 3.91 -5.33 25.23
C LYS A 420 2.51 -5.87 25.45
N GLU A 421 1.76 -5.22 26.36
CA GLU A 421 0.33 -5.47 26.51
C GLU A 421 -0.44 -4.94 25.30
N LEU A 422 -1.36 -5.75 24.79
CA LEU A 422 -2.20 -5.40 23.65
C LEU A 422 -3.50 -4.75 24.09
N GLY A 423 -3.87 -3.69 23.37
CA GLY A 423 -5.20 -3.09 23.42
C GLY A 423 -6.22 -3.76 22.50
N TYR A 424 -7.40 -3.13 22.47
CA TYR A 424 -8.51 -3.54 21.62
C TYR A 424 -8.17 -3.33 20.13
N SER A 425 -8.33 -4.39 19.34
CA SER A 425 -8.20 -4.42 17.88
C SER A 425 -6.80 -4.09 17.32
N GLU A 426 -5.76 -4.16 18.17
CA GLU A 426 -4.36 -4.00 17.76
C GLU A 426 -3.86 -5.16 16.90
N ILE A 427 -4.37 -6.38 17.12
CA ILE A 427 -4.16 -7.52 16.23
C ILE A 427 -5.49 -7.91 15.61
N GLN A 428 -5.51 -8.06 14.29
CA GLN A 428 -6.69 -8.48 13.51
C GLN A 428 -6.28 -9.62 12.59
N ILE A 429 -7.09 -10.68 12.58
CA ILE A 429 -6.80 -11.92 11.86
C ILE A 429 -8.04 -12.26 11.05
N THR A 430 -7.90 -12.40 9.73
CA THR A 430 -8.99 -12.84 8.86
C THR A 430 -8.78 -14.30 8.49
N ARG A 431 -9.88 -15.06 8.49
CA ARG A 431 -9.93 -16.46 8.12
C ARG A 431 -9.62 -16.62 6.65
N GLY A 432 -8.60 -17.44 6.38
CA GLY A 432 -8.17 -17.69 5.02
C GLY A 432 -7.63 -16.42 4.38
N ASN A 433 -7.18 -16.57 3.14
CA ASN A 433 -6.77 -15.45 2.31
C ASN A 433 -7.09 -15.78 0.85
N ALA A 434 -6.78 -14.87 -0.06
CA ALA A 434 -7.07 -15.05 -1.49
C ALA A 434 -6.36 -16.26 -2.13
N VAL A 435 -5.32 -16.80 -1.47
CA VAL A 435 -4.48 -17.90 -1.97
C VAL A 435 -4.88 -19.26 -1.39
N ASP A 436 -5.18 -19.34 -0.09
CA ASP A 436 -5.62 -20.58 0.56
C ASP A 436 -6.59 -20.31 1.72
N ASP A 437 -7.79 -20.89 1.64
CA ASP A 437 -8.84 -20.83 2.67
C ASP A 437 -8.41 -21.43 4.02
N ALA A 438 -7.32 -22.21 4.04
CA ALA A 438 -6.76 -22.79 5.25
C ALA A 438 -5.63 -21.96 5.86
N THR A 439 -5.02 -21.00 5.17
CA THR A 439 -3.82 -20.29 5.65
C THR A 439 -4.18 -18.97 6.31
N LEU A 440 -3.59 -18.69 7.47
CA LEU A 440 -3.69 -17.41 8.18
C LEU A 440 -2.50 -16.53 7.84
N ILE A 441 -2.78 -15.28 7.49
CA ILE A 441 -1.78 -14.23 7.32
C ILE A 441 -2.24 -13.01 8.11
N PHE A 442 -1.38 -12.52 9.00
CA PHE A 442 -1.64 -11.32 9.79
C PHE A 442 -0.34 -10.68 10.26
N GLY A 443 -0.35 -9.39 10.54
CA GLY A 443 0.82 -8.63 10.96
C GLY A 443 0.44 -7.32 11.63
N GLY A 444 1.44 -6.54 12.01
CA GLY A 444 1.24 -5.24 12.65
C GLY A 444 2.57 -4.56 13.02
N HIS A 445 2.44 -3.46 13.77
CA HIS A 445 3.57 -2.68 14.26
C HIS A 445 3.78 -2.92 15.76
N TYR A 446 5.03 -3.13 16.17
CA TYR A 446 5.46 -3.19 17.57
C TYR A 446 6.30 -1.98 17.90
N GLU A 447 6.08 -1.39 19.08
CA GLU A 447 6.90 -0.28 19.59
C GLU A 447 6.89 -0.29 21.13
N ASP A 448 8.09 -0.17 21.72
CA ASP A 448 8.34 0.05 23.14
C ASP A 448 9.53 0.99 23.39
N GLU A 449 9.99 1.09 24.65
CA GLU A 449 11.12 1.96 25.04
C GLU A 449 12.45 1.60 24.37
N SER A 450 12.59 0.36 23.89
CA SER A 450 13.80 -0.16 23.22
C SER A 450 13.78 0.08 21.70
N GLY A 451 12.62 0.39 21.10
CA GLY A 451 12.50 0.72 19.68
C GLY A 451 11.20 0.17 19.08
N SER A 452 11.15 0.11 17.75
CA SER A 452 10.01 -0.42 17.01
C SER A 452 10.41 -1.46 15.95
N PHE A 453 9.45 -2.19 15.42
CA PHE A 453 9.57 -3.04 14.23
C PHE A 453 8.18 -3.41 13.70
N ASP A 454 8.09 -3.72 12.42
CA ASP A 454 6.92 -4.39 11.84
C ASP A 454 7.10 -5.89 11.90
N TYR A 455 5.98 -6.62 12.01
CA TYR A 455 5.98 -8.07 12.03
C TYR A 455 4.85 -8.64 11.21
N TYR A 456 5.05 -9.84 10.68
CA TYR A 456 4.00 -10.58 10.00
C TYR A 456 4.16 -12.10 10.17
N PHE A 457 3.03 -12.80 10.16
CA PHE A 457 2.87 -14.23 10.40
C PHE A 457 2.24 -14.90 9.19
N VAL A 458 2.73 -16.09 8.83
CA VAL A 458 2.10 -17.00 7.86
C VAL A 458 1.95 -18.37 8.51
N LEU A 459 0.71 -18.78 8.78
CA LEU A 459 0.40 -19.99 9.56
C LEU A 459 -0.57 -20.91 8.82
N ARG A 460 -0.31 -22.21 8.88
CA ARG A 460 -1.20 -23.26 8.37
C ARG A 460 -1.60 -24.25 9.46
N PRO A 461 -2.76 -24.92 9.32
CA PRO A 461 -3.17 -25.94 10.25
C PRO A 461 -2.10 -27.02 10.39
N TRP A 462 -1.74 -27.35 11.63
CA TRP A 462 -0.88 -28.49 11.93
C TRP A 462 -1.44 -29.75 11.26
N GLY A 463 -0.57 -30.52 10.63
CA GLY A 463 -0.97 -31.69 9.86
C GLY A 463 -1.09 -31.43 8.36
N MET A 464 -1.10 -30.17 7.92
CA MET A 464 -1.05 -29.83 6.50
C MET A 464 0.39 -29.80 5.99
N ARG A 465 0.64 -30.37 4.82
CA ARG A 465 1.92 -30.20 4.16
C ARG A 465 2.09 -28.77 3.66
N TRP A 466 3.32 -28.31 3.54
CA TRP A 466 3.64 -27.00 2.96
C TRP A 466 4.05 -27.08 1.50
N ASP A 467 4.43 -28.27 1.03
CA ASP A 467 4.80 -28.53 -0.35
C ASP A 467 3.63 -28.44 -1.36
N ASN A 468 2.41 -28.22 -0.88
CA ASN A 468 1.20 -28.07 -1.68
C ASN A 468 0.68 -26.63 -1.77
N VAL A 469 1.42 -25.66 -1.23
CA VAL A 469 1.09 -24.23 -1.24
C VAL A 469 2.32 -23.42 -1.61
N ALA A 470 2.11 -22.26 -2.25
CA ALA A 470 3.21 -21.41 -2.72
C ALA A 470 3.53 -20.30 -1.71
N TYR A 471 3.70 -20.69 -0.45
CA TYR A 471 4.32 -19.83 0.55
C TYR A 471 5.80 -20.21 0.68
N THR A 472 6.61 -19.28 1.18
CA THR A 472 7.94 -19.63 1.68
C THR A 472 7.80 -20.79 2.66
N LEU A 473 8.65 -21.81 2.53
CA LEU A 473 8.63 -22.94 3.45
C LEU A 473 9.21 -22.51 4.80
N PRO A 474 8.62 -22.94 5.93
CA PRO A 474 9.28 -22.89 7.22
C PRO A 474 10.69 -23.50 7.12
N LYS A 475 11.69 -22.88 7.77
CA LYS A 475 13.10 -23.31 7.75
C LYS A 475 13.25 -24.78 8.13
N SER A 476 12.48 -25.22 9.11
CA SER A 476 12.52 -26.59 9.65
C SER A 476 11.49 -27.52 8.99
N TYR A 477 10.89 -27.13 7.86
CA TYR A 477 9.87 -27.95 7.19
C TYR A 477 10.35 -29.38 6.91
N TYR A 478 11.48 -29.54 6.22
CA TYR A 478 11.99 -30.86 5.83
C TYR A 478 12.67 -31.62 6.97
N ASN A 479 13.33 -30.89 7.88
CA ASN A 479 14.20 -31.50 8.87
C ASN A 479 13.49 -31.79 10.22
N TRP A 480 12.34 -31.17 10.47
CA TRP A 480 11.62 -31.29 11.74
C TRP A 480 10.12 -31.52 11.56
N TYR A 481 9.43 -30.64 10.82
CA TYR A 481 7.97 -30.70 10.68
C TYR A 481 7.51 -31.94 9.92
N LEU A 482 8.06 -32.17 8.73
CA LEU A 482 7.65 -33.29 7.86
C LEU A 482 7.89 -34.66 8.53
N PRO A 483 9.05 -34.93 9.19
CA PRO A 483 9.23 -36.14 9.98
C PRO A 483 8.20 -36.35 11.09
N LEU A 484 7.82 -35.29 11.82
CA LEU A 484 6.79 -35.37 12.88
C LEU A 484 5.41 -35.67 12.31
N LEU A 485 5.09 -35.05 11.18
CA LEU A 485 3.86 -35.32 10.44
C LEU A 485 3.80 -36.79 9.97
N GLU A 486 4.88 -37.29 9.39
CA GLU A 486 4.98 -38.69 8.94
C GLU A 486 4.95 -39.70 10.10
N ALA A 487 5.42 -39.30 11.29
CA ALA A 487 5.30 -40.07 12.53
C ALA A 487 3.89 -40.02 13.15
N GLY A 488 2.98 -39.20 12.61
CA GLY A 488 1.60 -39.08 13.07
C GLY A 488 1.43 -38.22 14.32
N ALA A 489 2.28 -37.22 14.53
CA ALA A 489 2.12 -36.26 15.63
C ALA A 489 0.78 -35.52 15.50
N ALA A 490 -0.06 -35.62 16.54
CA ALA A 490 -1.41 -35.07 16.53
C ALA A 490 -1.46 -33.55 16.79
N HIS A 491 -0.40 -33.00 17.38
CA HIS A 491 -0.32 -31.62 17.87
C HIS A 491 1.01 -30.98 17.50
N CYS A 492 1.01 -29.66 17.33
CA CYS A 492 2.24 -28.89 17.19
C CYS A 492 2.99 -28.91 18.53
N PRO A 493 4.24 -29.39 18.59
CA PRO A 493 5.01 -29.35 19.82
C PRO A 493 5.24 -27.92 20.32
N ASP A 494 5.28 -27.78 21.64
CA ASP A 494 5.52 -26.54 22.39
C ASP A 494 6.90 -25.91 22.11
N THR A 495 7.83 -26.66 21.51
CA THR A 495 9.16 -26.21 21.10
C THR A 495 9.45 -26.66 19.67
N ILE A 496 10.08 -25.78 18.87
CA ILE A 496 10.31 -26.00 17.44
C ILE A 496 11.79 -26.25 17.17
N GLY A 497 12.10 -27.14 16.22
CA GLY A 497 13.45 -27.35 15.70
C GLY A 497 14.41 -28.17 16.59
N ASN A 498 14.02 -28.51 17.83
CA ASN A 498 14.84 -29.28 18.78
C ASN A 498 14.76 -30.81 18.61
#